data_AF-A0A2K4MRX0-F1
#
_entry.id   AF-A0A2K4MRX0-F1
#
_cell.length_a   1.000
_cell.length_b   1.000
_cell.length_c   1.000
_cell.angle_alpha   90.00
_cell.angle_beta   90.00
_cell.angle_gamma   90.00
#
_symmetry.space_group_name_H-M   'P 1'
#
loop_
_entity.id
_entity.type
_entity.pdbx_description
1 polymer ?
#
loop_
_entity_poly.entity_id
_entity_poly.type
_entity_poly.pdbx_seq_one_letter_code
_entity_poly.pdbx_strand_id
1 'polypeptide(L)'
;MNAPDMIQTAPRFDAHGRCLPHDGTQAACHRQTRRYFLPEQPALDYGAIYRRTVAQLGETAGMDAAEFERRARGILAQLADDSVASHILNGPAVPFLLPQASHDDIGEALEHRYLPAVGRGFAEALPEYGFTNHHKAGLAGKLTPAAGARHERLIEAMRRGPVVGVYFPCLLEYSIPAAIEQIATLPESFLLAGGYDSCAAFLAAPDLLLRKNGYPPLLWLSGLDAEKEGCGYHFEAYGYDLTFNRRVHQNMAAEYWASALVVLAE
;
A
#
# COMPACT_ATOMS: atom_id res chain seq x y z
N MET A 1 -7.48 -39.89 -0.27
CA MET A 1 -6.53 -39.63 0.83
C MET A 1 -5.90 -38.29 0.52
N ASN A 2 -6.35 -37.24 1.18
CA ASN A 2 -5.80 -35.89 1.00
C ASN A 2 -4.47 -35.83 1.74
N ALA A 3 -3.42 -35.39 1.05
CA ALA A 3 -2.15 -35.11 1.68
C ALA A 3 -2.37 -34.02 2.74
N PRO A 4 -1.81 -34.16 3.95
CA PRO A 4 -1.88 -33.11 4.95
C PRO A 4 -1.17 -31.87 4.42
N ASP A 5 -1.79 -30.70 4.61
CA ASP A 5 -1.17 -29.39 4.38
C ASP A 5 0.23 -29.39 5.02
N MET A 6 1.25 -29.46 4.18
CA MET A 6 2.59 -29.08 4.59
C MET A 6 2.52 -27.58 4.87
N ILE A 7 2.48 -27.23 6.15
CA ILE A 7 2.72 -25.88 6.63
C ILE A 7 3.96 -25.37 5.91
N GLN A 8 3.78 -24.34 5.08
CA GLN A 8 4.89 -23.66 4.41
C GLN A 8 5.71 -22.94 5.49
N THR A 9 6.66 -23.64 6.09
CA THR A 9 7.58 -23.09 7.11
C THR A 9 8.71 -22.26 6.49
N ALA A 10 8.75 -22.13 5.17
CA ALA A 10 9.72 -21.29 4.48
C ALA A 10 9.32 -19.82 4.59
N PRO A 11 10.26 -18.88 4.84
CA PRO A 11 9.96 -17.46 4.85
C PRO A 11 9.28 -17.03 3.55
N ARG A 12 8.16 -16.29 3.63
CA ARG A 12 7.49 -15.73 2.45
C ARG A 12 8.11 -14.42 1.97
N PHE A 13 9.05 -13.89 2.75
CA PHE A 13 9.79 -12.67 2.44
C PHE A 13 11.29 -12.93 2.48
N ASP A 14 12.04 -12.32 1.56
CA ASP A 14 13.49 -12.44 1.53
C ASP A 14 14.19 -11.56 2.58
N ALA A 15 15.52 -11.65 2.67
CA ALA A 15 16.33 -10.93 3.65
C ALA A 15 16.24 -9.39 3.54
N HIS A 16 15.54 -8.85 2.53
CA HIS A 16 15.32 -7.43 2.32
C HIS A 16 13.83 -7.06 2.30
N GLY A 17 12.96 -7.96 2.77
CA GLY A 17 11.52 -7.73 2.91
C GLY A 17 10.72 -7.77 1.62
N ARG A 18 11.28 -8.26 0.51
CA ARG A 18 10.49 -8.50 -0.71
C ARG A 18 9.66 -9.78 -0.53
N CYS A 19 8.38 -9.73 -0.89
CA CYS A 19 7.52 -10.91 -0.96
C CYS A 19 8.00 -11.85 -2.08
N LEU A 20 8.29 -13.10 -1.74
CA LEU A 20 8.79 -14.11 -2.66
C LEU A 20 7.63 -14.72 -3.47
N PRO A 21 7.75 -14.79 -4.82
CA PRO A 21 6.73 -15.41 -5.62
C PRO A 21 6.52 -16.87 -5.21
N HIS A 22 5.27 -17.26 -4.98
CA HIS A 22 4.93 -18.67 -4.78
C HIS A 22 5.22 -19.48 -6.06
N ASP A 23 5.65 -20.75 -5.94
CA ASP A 23 5.96 -21.58 -7.10
C ASP A 23 4.76 -21.77 -8.04
N GLY A 24 3.55 -21.78 -7.47
CA GLY A 24 2.28 -21.89 -8.19
C GLY A 24 1.80 -20.60 -8.87
N THR A 25 2.51 -19.47 -8.71
CA THR A 25 2.14 -18.19 -9.35
C THR A 25 2.23 -18.34 -10.87
N GLN A 26 1.11 -18.09 -11.56
CA GLN A 26 1.00 -18.21 -13.02
C GLN A 26 1.12 -16.84 -13.70
N ALA A 27 0.56 -15.80 -13.10
CA ALA A 27 0.64 -14.46 -13.63
C ALA A 27 2.07 -13.91 -13.64
N ALA A 28 2.31 -12.93 -14.52
CA ALA A 28 3.65 -12.38 -14.74
C ALA A 28 4.22 -11.76 -13.46
N CYS A 29 5.38 -12.24 -13.04
CA CYS A 29 6.21 -11.65 -12.00
C CYS A 29 7.67 -12.07 -12.23
N HIS A 30 8.61 -11.27 -11.76
CA HIS A 30 10.02 -11.65 -11.79
C HIS A 30 10.34 -12.57 -10.62
N ARG A 31 10.93 -13.73 -10.88
CA ARG A 31 11.32 -14.65 -9.80
C ARG A 31 12.54 -14.15 -9.02
N GLN A 32 13.42 -13.41 -9.68
CA GLN A 32 14.60 -12.79 -9.11
C GLN A 32 14.53 -11.29 -9.31
N THR A 33 14.97 -10.52 -8.31
CA THR A 33 15.02 -9.06 -8.39
C THR A 33 16.46 -8.58 -8.54
N ARG A 34 16.65 -7.56 -9.39
CA ARG A 34 17.94 -6.83 -9.47
C ARG A 34 18.06 -5.74 -8.41
N ARG A 35 16.97 -5.44 -7.69
CA ARG A 35 16.90 -4.40 -6.66
C ARG A 35 17.29 -3.01 -7.17
N TYR A 36 16.98 -2.74 -8.44
CA TYR A 36 17.30 -1.47 -9.07
C TYR A 36 16.28 -0.37 -8.73
N PHE A 37 15.00 -0.75 -8.63
CA PHE A 37 13.90 0.13 -8.23
C PHE A 37 13.43 -0.26 -6.83
N LEU A 38 13.74 0.57 -5.84
CA LEU A 38 13.44 0.27 -4.44
C LEU A 38 12.79 1.47 -3.75
N PRO A 39 11.78 1.26 -2.90
CA PRO A 39 11.41 2.25 -1.90
C PRO A 39 12.52 2.33 -0.83
N GLU A 40 12.69 3.49 -0.20
CA GLU A 40 13.53 3.63 1.01
C GLU A 40 12.63 3.67 2.25
N GLN A 41 13.18 3.28 3.40
CA GLN A 41 12.49 3.46 4.67
C GLN A 41 12.44 4.97 4.98
N PRO A 42 11.25 5.59 5.02
CA PRO A 42 11.12 6.98 5.43
C PRO A 42 11.41 7.12 6.93
N ALA A 43 11.81 8.33 7.34
CA ALA A 43 11.92 8.67 8.75
C ALA A 43 10.52 8.69 9.39
N LEU A 44 10.32 7.91 10.43
CA LEU A 44 9.02 7.77 11.08
C LEU A 44 8.92 8.67 12.32
N ASP A 45 8.04 9.67 12.24
CA ASP A 45 7.56 10.44 13.39
C ASP A 45 6.05 10.22 13.51
N TYR A 46 5.64 9.34 14.43
CA TYR A 46 4.23 8.99 14.65
C TYR A 46 3.37 10.21 15.01
N GLY A 47 3.92 11.16 15.76
CA GLY A 47 3.22 12.39 16.12
C GLY A 47 3.00 13.29 14.91
N ALA A 48 4.00 13.44 14.04
CA ALA A 48 3.86 14.19 12.80
C ALA A 48 2.89 13.52 11.83
N ILE A 49 2.96 12.19 11.68
CA ILE A 49 2.03 11.39 10.87
C ILE A 49 0.59 11.61 11.37
N TYR A 50 0.34 11.45 12.67
CA TYR A 50 -0.98 11.66 13.27
C TYR A 50 -1.51 13.07 12.99
N ARG A 51 -0.72 14.12 13.29
CA ARG A 51 -1.14 15.51 13.07
C ARG A 51 -1.48 15.78 11.61
N ARG A 52 -0.65 15.29 10.68
CA ARG A 52 -0.89 15.49 9.24
C ARG A 52 -2.16 14.77 8.79
N THR A 53 -2.35 13.51 9.20
CA THR A 53 -3.57 12.77 8.88
C THR A 53 -4.82 13.46 9.40
N VAL A 54 -4.83 13.90 10.67
CA VAL A 54 -5.99 14.61 11.24
C VAL A 54 -6.24 15.94 10.55
N ALA A 55 -5.20 16.70 10.22
CA ALA A 55 -5.35 17.96 9.49
C ALA A 55 -5.93 17.75 8.08
N GLN A 56 -5.54 16.68 7.39
CA GLN A 56 -5.89 16.49 5.98
C GLN A 56 -7.16 15.65 5.76
N LEU A 57 -7.46 14.71 6.66
CA LEU A 57 -8.58 13.78 6.57
C LEU A 57 -9.61 13.96 7.70
N GLY A 58 -9.36 14.81 8.70
CA GLY A 58 -10.28 15.06 9.80
C GLY A 58 -10.04 14.16 11.02
N GLU A 59 -10.80 14.42 12.08
CA GLU A 59 -10.60 13.82 13.40
C GLU A 59 -10.82 12.30 13.43
N THR A 60 -10.02 11.63 14.24
CA THR A 60 -10.09 10.19 14.49
C THR A 60 -10.80 9.94 15.80
N ALA A 61 -12.13 9.77 15.75
CA ALA A 61 -13.04 9.57 16.90
C ALA A 61 -12.40 8.95 18.16
N GLY A 62 -11.82 9.80 19.03
CA GLY A 62 -11.22 9.41 20.31
C GLY A 62 -9.84 8.74 20.26
N MET A 63 -9.24 8.53 19.09
CA MET A 63 -7.86 8.03 18.95
C MET A 63 -6.89 9.20 18.93
N ASP A 64 -5.88 9.17 19.81
CA ASP A 64 -4.79 10.13 19.84
C ASP A 64 -3.50 9.59 19.21
N ALA A 65 -2.45 10.42 19.19
CA ALA A 65 -1.16 10.05 18.62
C ALA A 65 -0.47 8.88 19.36
N ALA A 66 -0.66 8.78 20.68
CA ALA A 66 -0.04 7.72 21.48
C ALA A 66 -0.71 6.37 21.20
N GLU A 67 -2.04 6.35 21.07
CA GLU A 67 -2.80 5.16 20.68
C GLU A 67 -2.48 4.73 19.24
N PHE A 68 -2.35 5.68 18.31
CA PHE A 68 -1.88 5.40 16.95
C PHE A 68 -0.51 4.72 16.95
N GLU A 69 0.47 5.29 17.66
CA GLU A 69 1.82 4.72 17.76
C GLU A 69 1.79 3.32 18.40
N ARG A 70 1.05 3.16 19.49
CA ARG A 70 0.92 1.88 20.19
C ARG A 70 0.38 0.78 19.27
N ARG A 71 -0.69 1.05 18.52
CA ARG A 71 -1.30 0.09 17.58
C ARG A 71 -0.36 -0.25 16.43
N ALA A 72 0.28 0.74 15.83
CA ALA A 72 1.22 0.52 14.75
C ALA A 72 2.42 -0.32 15.20
N ARG A 73 2.99 -0.03 16.38
CA ARG A 73 4.06 -0.84 16.98
C ARG A 73 3.60 -2.25 17.33
N GLY A 74 2.34 -2.41 17.74
CA GLY A 74 1.73 -3.72 17.96
C GLY A 74 1.78 -4.61 16.71
N ILE A 75 1.42 -4.07 15.54
CA ILE A 75 1.53 -4.79 14.25
C ILE A 75 2.98 -5.22 13.98
N LEU A 76 3.93 -4.29 14.14
CA LEU A 76 5.35 -4.58 13.89
C LEU A 76 5.89 -5.67 14.83
N ALA A 77 5.49 -5.65 16.11
CA ALA A 77 5.87 -6.68 17.08
C ALA A 77 5.26 -8.05 16.73
N GLN A 78 3.97 -8.09 16.37
CA GLN A 78 3.31 -9.33 15.93
C GLN A 78 3.99 -9.94 14.70
N LEU A 79 4.36 -9.11 13.73
CA LEU A 79 5.08 -9.58 12.53
C LEU A 79 6.49 -10.07 12.88
N ALA A 80 7.19 -9.43 13.82
CA ALA A 80 8.53 -9.84 14.23
C ALA A 80 8.53 -11.25 14.86
N ASP A 81 7.45 -11.61 15.55
CA ASP A 81 7.27 -12.92 16.19
C ASP A 81 6.72 -13.99 15.21
N ASP A 82 6.34 -13.61 13.99
CA ASP A 82 5.84 -14.54 12.96
C ASP A 82 6.98 -15.06 12.08
N SER A 83 7.28 -16.36 12.16
CA SER A 83 8.34 -16.99 11.36
C SER A 83 8.13 -16.91 9.84
N VAL A 84 6.88 -16.79 9.38
CA VAL A 84 6.52 -16.71 7.96
C VAL A 84 6.68 -15.27 7.45
N ALA A 85 6.36 -14.28 8.30
CA ALA A 85 6.21 -12.89 7.92
C ALA A 85 7.33 -11.95 8.39
N SER A 86 8.09 -12.29 9.43
CA SER A 86 9.07 -11.40 10.09
C SER A 86 10.04 -10.72 9.14
N HIS A 87 10.46 -11.40 8.07
CA HIS A 87 11.35 -10.84 7.07
C HIS A 87 10.78 -9.64 6.30
N ILE A 88 9.45 -9.44 6.26
CA ILE A 88 8.84 -8.23 5.67
C ILE A 88 9.37 -6.95 6.32
N LEU A 89 9.74 -7.02 7.60
CA LEU A 89 10.28 -5.91 8.38
C LEU A 89 11.70 -5.50 7.98
N ASN A 90 12.37 -6.29 7.12
CA ASN A 90 13.66 -5.92 6.53
C ASN A 90 13.49 -4.94 5.34
N GLY A 91 12.25 -4.70 4.90
CA GLY A 91 11.91 -3.71 3.88
C GLY A 91 11.22 -2.48 4.48
N PRO A 92 10.86 -1.48 3.66
CA PRO A 92 10.16 -0.30 4.14
C PRO A 92 8.81 -0.64 4.76
N ALA A 93 8.53 -0.03 5.91
CA ALA A 93 7.29 -0.14 6.65
C ALA A 93 6.77 1.27 6.97
N VAL A 94 5.55 1.58 6.51
CA VAL A 94 4.94 2.90 6.69
C VAL A 94 3.66 2.76 7.51
N PRO A 95 3.71 3.10 8.82
CA PRO A 95 2.50 3.21 9.63
C PRO A 95 1.57 4.27 9.07
N PHE A 96 0.28 3.96 8.98
CA PHE A 96 -0.74 4.89 8.53
C PHE A 96 -1.96 4.87 9.43
N LEU A 97 -2.74 5.94 9.32
CA LEU A 97 -3.98 6.15 10.04
C LEU A 97 -5.07 6.57 9.05
N LEU A 98 -6.26 6.00 9.20
CA LEU A 98 -7.46 6.39 8.47
C LEU A 98 -8.57 6.74 9.49
N PRO A 99 -9.24 7.90 9.36
CA PRO A 99 -10.41 8.19 10.18
C PRO A 99 -11.56 7.24 9.85
N GLN A 100 -12.52 7.12 10.77
CA GLN A 100 -13.77 6.43 10.50
C GLN A 100 -14.47 7.10 9.30
N ALA A 101 -14.88 6.30 8.33
CA ALA A 101 -15.59 6.78 7.17
C ALA A 101 -16.40 5.65 6.51
N SER A 102 -17.50 6.03 5.86
CA SER A 102 -18.22 5.19 4.92
C SER A 102 -18.36 5.95 3.62
N HIS A 103 -17.97 5.31 2.53
CA HIS A 103 -18.08 5.86 1.18
C HIS A 103 -18.90 4.91 0.32
N ASP A 104 -19.79 5.47 -0.49
CA ASP A 104 -20.59 4.68 -1.43
C ASP A 104 -19.80 4.35 -2.70
N ASP A 105 -18.91 5.26 -3.12
CA ASP A 105 -18.04 5.12 -4.28
C ASP A 105 -16.57 5.36 -3.90
N ILE A 106 -15.71 4.39 -4.21
CA ILE A 106 -14.29 4.46 -3.88
C ILE A 106 -13.60 5.57 -4.69
N GLY A 107 -13.91 5.66 -5.97
CA GLY A 107 -13.32 6.64 -6.86
C GLY A 107 -13.69 8.07 -6.53
N GLU A 108 -14.95 8.33 -6.21
CA GLU A 108 -15.43 9.64 -5.78
C GLU A 108 -14.72 10.09 -4.49
N ALA A 109 -14.62 9.19 -3.51
CA ALA A 109 -13.90 9.46 -2.27
C ALA A 109 -12.40 9.72 -2.54
N LEU A 110 -11.75 8.93 -3.38
CA LEU A 110 -10.35 9.19 -3.73
C LEU A 110 -10.15 10.54 -4.40
N GLU A 111 -11.01 10.88 -5.38
CA GLU A 111 -10.89 12.10 -6.16
C GLU A 111 -11.11 13.36 -5.33
N HIS A 112 -12.11 13.36 -4.45
CA HIS A 112 -12.52 14.58 -3.74
C HIS A 112 -11.94 14.69 -2.32
N ARG A 113 -11.46 13.59 -1.73
CA ARG A 113 -10.98 13.57 -0.35
C ARG A 113 -9.53 13.13 -0.23
N TYR A 114 -9.19 11.94 -0.69
CA TYR A 114 -7.88 11.34 -0.38
C TYR A 114 -6.74 11.87 -1.25
N LEU A 115 -6.91 11.95 -2.58
CA LEU A 115 -5.87 12.49 -3.46
C LEU A 115 -5.59 13.98 -3.21
N PRO A 116 -6.60 14.86 -2.97
CA PRO A 116 -6.34 16.22 -2.55
C PRO A 116 -5.62 16.31 -1.20
N ALA A 117 -5.94 15.42 -0.25
CA ALA A 117 -5.24 15.33 1.02
C ALA A 117 -3.76 14.96 0.84
N VAL A 118 -3.47 13.94 0.01
CA VAL A 118 -2.08 13.58 -0.37
C VAL A 118 -1.36 14.79 -0.96
N GLY A 119 -2.00 15.51 -1.90
CA GLY A 119 -1.39 16.69 -2.52
C GLY A 119 -1.04 17.80 -1.52
N ARG A 120 -1.93 18.11 -0.58
CA ARG A 120 -1.65 19.09 0.48
C ARG A 120 -0.57 18.60 1.45
N GLY A 121 -0.67 17.35 1.90
CA GLY A 121 0.32 16.76 2.80
C GLY A 121 1.72 16.65 2.19
N PHE A 122 1.80 16.39 0.88
CA PHE A 122 3.05 16.40 0.13
C PHE A 122 3.65 17.79 0.03
N ALA A 123 2.87 18.79 -0.39
CA ALA A 123 3.34 20.17 -0.48
C ALA A 123 3.76 20.76 0.89
N GLU A 124 3.07 20.38 1.98
CA GLU A 124 3.45 20.80 3.33
C GLU A 124 4.78 20.18 3.80
N ALA A 125 5.04 18.92 3.45
CA ALA A 125 6.26 18.22 3.87
C ALA A 125 7.46 18.48 2.95
N LEU A 126 7.20 18.76 1.67
CA LEU A 126 8.19 18.87 0.60
C LEU A 126 7.88 20.11 -0.28
N PRO A 127 8.04 21.33 0.24
CA PRO A 127 7.60 22.56 -0.43
C PRO A 127 8.36 22.88 -1.72
N GLU A 128 9.51 22.24 -1.96
CA GLU A 128 10.26 22.37 -3.22
C GLU A 128 9.70 21.52 -4.37
N TYR A 129 8.79 20.58 -4.07
CA TYR A 129 8.29 19.58 -5.02
C TYR A 129 6.76 19.61 -5.11
N GLY A 130 6.22 19.05 -6.18
CA GLY A 130 4.79 19.06 -6.50
C GLY A 130 4.12 17.70 -6.39
N PHE A 131 2.81 17.73 -6.16
CA PHE A 131 1.93 16.59 -6.42
C PHE A 131 1.04 16.87 -7.63
N THR A 132 0.98 15.93 -8.58
CA THR A 132 0.08 16.04 -9.75
C THR A 132 -0.77 14.79 -9.94
N ASN A 133 -2.09 14.94 -9.91
CA ASN A 133 -3.01 13.95 -10.47
C ASN A 133 -3.12 14.15 -12.00
N HIS A 134 -2.51 13.26 -12.78
CA HIS A 134 -2.54 13.31 -14.25
C HIS A 134 -3.82 12.71 -14.86
N HIS A 135 -4.60 11.95 -14.09
CA HIS A 135 -5.85 11.37 -14.56
C HIS A 135 -7.00 12.37 -14.44
N LYS A 136 -7.37 13.02 -15.55
CA LYS A 136 -8.39 14.09 -15.58
C LYS A 136 -9.82 13.63 -15.87
N ALA A 137 -10.02 12.35 -16.20
CA ALA A 137 -11.32 11.84 -16.63
C ALA A 137 -12.28 11.49 -15.46
N GLY A 138 -11.93 11.86 -14.22
CA GLY A 138 -12.65 11.47 -13.00
C GLY A 138 -12.44 10.02 -12.59
N LEU A 139 -12.70 9.70 -11.32
CA LEU A 139 -12.59 8.35 -10.74
C LEU A 139 -13.94 7.76 -10.33
N ALA A 140 -15.00 8.57 -10.20
CA ALA A 140 -16.33 8.09 -9.83
C ALA A 140 -16.77 6.89 -10.71
N GLY A 141 -17.19 5.81 -10.07
CA GLY A 141 -17.65 4.57 -10.68
C GLY A 141 -16.56 3.72 -11.34
N LYS A 142 -15.27 4.05 -11.19
CA LYS A 142 -14.17 3.36 -11.90
C LYS A 142 -13.36 2.41 -11.06
N LEU A 143 -13.65 2.33 -9.76
CA LEU A 143 -12.84 1.55 -8.82
C LEU A 143 -13.74 0.69 -7.94
N THR A 144 -13.42 -0.60 -7.90
CA THR A 144 -14.04 -1.59 -7.02
C THR A 144 -12.96 -2.39 -6.31
N PRO A 145 -13.22 -2.97 -5.12
CA PRO A 145 -12.29 -3.91 -4.52
C PRO A 145 -11.99 -5.08 -5.47
N ALA A 146 -10.71 -5.40 -5.64
CA ALA A 146 -10.31 -6.53 -6.48
C ALA A 146 -10.61 -7.85 -5.77
N ALA A 147 -11.19 -8.80 -6.49
CA ALA A 147 -11.52 -10.11 -5.93
C ALA A 147 -10.26 -10.82 -5.40
N GLY A 148 -10.28 -11.27 -4.14
CA GLY A 148 -9.15 -11.93 -3.49
C GLY A 148 -8.09 -10.98 -2.91
N ALA A 149 -8.17 -9.67 -3.15
CA ALA A 149 -7.27 -8.68 -2.53
C ALA A 149 -7.52 -8.46 -1.03
N ARG A 150 -8.71 -8.87 -0.54
CA ARG A 150 -9.19 -8.66 0.84
C ARG A 150 -9.35 -7.19 1.22
N HIS A 151 -9.41 -6.27 0.26
CA HIS A 151 -9.49 -4.82 0.51
C HIS A 151 -10.82 -4.40 1.17
N GLU A 152 -11.88 -5.21 1.00
CA GLU A 152 -13.17 -5.03 1.67
C GLU A 152 -13.05 -5.03 3.20
N ARG A 153 -12.05 -5.72 3.76
CA ARG A 153 -11.79 -5.73 5.20
C ARG A 153 -11.36 -4.36 5.71
N LEU A 154 -10.57 -3.61 4.94
CA LEU A 154 -10.22 -2.24 5.28
C LEU A 154 -11.46 -1.34 5.24
N ILE A 155 -12.27 -1.46 4.17
CA ILE A 155 -13.50 -0.67 4.01
C ILE A 155 -14.45 -0.92 5.18
N GLU A 156 -14.65 -2.18 5.57
CA GLU A 156 -15.50 -2.54 6.70
C GLU A 156 -14.92 -2.08 8.05
N ALA A 157 -13.60 -2.14 8.23
CA ALA A 157 -12.94 -1.61 9.43
C ALA A 157 -13.14 -0.08 9.54
N MET A 158 -12.99 0.64 8.43
CA MET A 158 -13.21 2.09 8.38
C MET A 158 -14.65 2.49 8.71
N ARG A 159 -15.64 1.65 8.37
CA ARG A 159 -17.04 1.90 8.76
C ARG A 159 -17.24 1.82 10.27
N ARG A 160 -16.52 0.93 10.94
CA ARG A 160 -16.64 0.67 12.39
C ARG A 160 -15.90 1.68 13.25
N GLY A 161 -14.77 2.22 12.77
CA GLY A 161 -13.97 3.16 13.53
C GLY A 161 -12.70 3.61 12.80
N PRO A 162 -11.86 4.43 13.46
CA PRO A 162 -10.54 4.77 12.94
C PRO A 162 -9.67 3.51 12.80
N VAL A 163 -8.91 3.43 11.71
CA VAL A 163 -8.08 2.27 11.36
C VAL A 163 -6.61 2.67 11.43
N VAL A 164 -5.82 1.83 12.11
CA VAL A 164 -4.35 1.89 12.08
C VAL A 164 -3.85 0.70 11.27
N GLY A 165 -2.88 0.92 10.41
CA GLY A 165 -2.23 -0.14 9.66
C GLY A 165 -0.77 0.16 9.37
N VAL A 166 -0.08 -0.82 8.79
CA VAL A 166 1.28 -0.65 8.26
C VAL A 166 1.28 -1.08 6.79
N TYR A 167 1.82 -0.21 5.95
CA TYR A 167 1.95 -0.37 4.51
C TYR A 167 3.37 -0.82 4.15
N PHE A 168 3.48 -1.89 3.35
CA PHE A 168 4.73 -2.52 2.97
C PHE A 168 4.85 -2.64 1.44
N PRO A 169 5.59 -1.76 0.75
CA PRO A 169 5.83 -1.85 -0.70
C PRO A 169 6.80 -3.00 -1.03
N CYS A 170 6.32 -4.23 -0.88
CA CYS A 170 7.14 -5.45 -0.86
C CYS A 170 6.89 -6.39 -2.05
N LEU A 171 5.83 -6.19 -2.83
CA LEU A 171 5.55 -6.97 -4.04
C LEU A 171 6.27 -6.35 -5.24
N LEU A 172 7.61 -6.37 -5.21
CA LEU A 172 8.46 -5.82 -6.27
C LEU A 172 8.48 -6.71 -7.52
N GLU A 173 8.25 -6.09 -8.67
CA GLU A 173 8.33 -6.70 -10.01
C GLU A 173 7.20 -7.70 -10.27
N TYR A 174 6.00 -7.37 -9.77
CA TYR A 174 4.76 -8.13 -9.97
C TYR A 174 3.82 -7.39 -10.93
N SER A 175 3.13 -8.17 -11.76
CA SER A 175 1.87 -7.72 -12.37
C SER A 175 0.77 -7.62 -11.31
N ILE A 176 -0.29 -6.84 -11.57
CA ILE A 176 -1.46 -6.77 -10.68
C ILE A 176 -2.08 -8.16 -10.44
N PRO A 177 -2.32 -9.01 -11.47
CA PRO A 177 -2.83 -10.36 -11.23
C PRO A 177 -1.89 -11.23 -10.38
N ALA A 178 -0.57 -11.12 -10.57
CA ALA A 178 0.39 -11.88 -9.76
C ALA A 178 0.42 -11.42 -8.30
N ALA A 179 0.21 -10.13 -8.04
CA ALA A 179 0.07 -9.58 -6.71
C ALA A 179 -1.19 -10.14 -6.01
N ILE A 180 -2.31 -10.24 -6.72
CA ILE A 180 -3.55 -10.86 -6.22
C ILE A 180 -3.33 -12.35 -5.91
N GLU A 181 -2.68 -13.10 -6.82
CA GLU A 181 -2.35 -14.51 -6.59
C GLU A 181 -1.50 -14.71 -5.32
N GLN A 182 -0.58 -13.79 -5.00
CA GLN A 182 0.21 -13.90 -3.77
C GLN A 182 -0.64 -13.84 -2.50
N ILE A 183 -1.73 -13.06 -2.49
CA ILE A 183 -2.56 -12.89 -1.29
C ILE A 183 -3.13 -14.22 -0.81
N ALA A 184 -3.52 -15.10 -1.73
CA ALA A 184 -4.02 -16.43 -1.39
C ALA A 184 -2.99 -17.31 -0.67
N THR A 185 -1.70 -17.00 -0.79
CA THR A 185 -0.58 -17.75 -0.21
C THR A 185 -0.02 -17.14 1.08
N LEU A 186 -0.54 -15.98 1.48
CA LEU A 186 -0.09 -15.24 2.65
C LEU A 186 -1.07 -15.39 3.81
N PRO A 187 -0.60 -15.23 5.06
CA PRO A 187 -1.46 -15.19 6.24
C PRO A 187 -2.68 -14.28 6.04
N GLU A 188 -3.80 -14.63 6.68
CA GLU A 188 -5.05 -13.87 6.52
C GLU A 188 -4.91 -12.41 6.92
N SER A 189 -3.97 -12.06 7.80
CA SER A 189 -3.70 -10.69 8.24
C SER A 189 -3.24 -9.75 7.11
N PHE A 190 -2.74 -10.28 6.00
CA PHE A 190 -2.30 -9.47 4.86
C PHE A 190 -3.44 -9.16 3.89
N LEU A 191 -3.52 -7.88 3.53
CA LEU A 191 -4.37 -7.32 2.49
C LEU A 191 -3.49 -6.78 1.37
N LEU A 192 -4.02 -6.73 0.14
CA LEU A 192 -3.38 -6.00 -0.95
C LEU A 192 -3.78 -4.53 -0.90
N ALA A 193 -2.81 -3.63 -0.99
CA ALA A 193 -3.05 -2.21 -0.84
C ALA A 193 -3.92 -1.66 -1.97
N GLY A 194 -4.95 -0.91 -1.62
CA GLY A 194 -5.85 -0.23 -2.55
C GLY A 194 -5.64 1.27 -2.49
N GLY A 195 -6.73 2.04 -2.62
CA GLY A 195 -6.66 3.50 -2.72
C GLY A 195 -6.52 4.22 -1.38
N TYR A 196 -7.29 3.84 -0.37
CA TYR A 196 -7.36 4.58 0.90
C TYR A 196 -6.09 4.43 1.74
N ASP A 197 -5.65 3.20 1.93
CA ASP A 197 -4.40 2.83 2.60
C ASP A 197 -3.17 3.37 1.88
N SER A 198 -3.11 3.30 0.54
CA SER A 198 -2.01 3.92 -0.22
C SER A 198 -1.99 5.44 -0.02
N CYS A 199 -3.13 6.13 -0.13
CA CYS A 199 -3.18 7.57 0.15
C CYS A 199 -2.77 7.90 1.59
N ALA A 200 -3.19 7.10 2.57
CA ALA A 200 -2.81 7.27 3.97
C ALA A 200 -1.32 7.02 4.19
N ALA A 201 -0.71 6.06 3.48
CA ALA A 201 0.73 5.82 3.52
C ALA A 201 1.51 7.01 2.93
N PHE A 202 1.07 7.60 1.83
CA PHE A 202 1.68 8.83 1.27
C PHE A 202 1.44 10.07 2.14
N LEU A 203 0.35 10.14 2.89
CA LEU A 203 0.20 11.14 3.94
C LEU A 203 1.19 10.89 5.08
N ALA A 204 1.40 9.65 5.50
CA ALA A 204 2.34 9.35 6.58
C ALA A 204 3.79 9.63 6.17
N ALA A 205 4.19 9.19 4.99
CA ALA A 205 5.51 9.35 4.41
C ALA A 205 5.44 9.98 3.01
N PRO A 206 5.32 11.32 2.91
CA PRO A 206 5.26 11.99 1.62
C PRO A 206 6.48 11.76 0.72
N ASP A 207 7.63 11.49 1.33
CA ASP A 207 8.90 11.20 0.68
C ASP A 207 9.10 9.72 0.33
N LEU A 208 8.10 8.84 0.49
CA LEU A 208 8.23 7.39 0.26
C LEU A 208 8.82 7.02 -1.11
N LEU A 209 8.47 7.78 -2.16
CA LEU A 209 9.00 7.60 -3.52
C LEU A 209 10.04 8.66 -3.91
N LEU A 210 10.40 9.57 -3.01
CA LEU A 210 11.43 10.55 -3.29
C LEU A 210 12.81 9.90 -3.14
N ARG A 211 13.52 9.78 -4.26
CA ARG A 211 14.86 9.17 -4.29
C ARG A 211 15.87 10.16 -4.88
N LYS A 212 16.77 10.67 -4.03
CA LYS A 212 17.93 11.45 -4.50
C LYS A 212 19.06 10.56 -5.02
N ASN A 213 19.08 9.29 -4.61
CA ASN A 213 20.00 8.27 -5.09
C ASN A 213 19.22 7.02 -5.52
N GLY A 214 19.50 6.50 -6.72
CA GLY A 214 18.76 5.36 -7.28
C GLY A 214 17.37 5.75 -7.79
N TYR A 215 16.51 4.75 -8.01
CA TYR A 215 15.19 4.94 -8.60
C TYR A 215 14.09 4.34 -7.72
N PRO A 216 12.97 5.05 -7.52
CA PRO A 216 11.82 4.52 -6.82
C PRO A 216 10.99 3.62 -7.77
N PRO A 217 10.25 2.64 -7.25
CA PRO A 217 9.25 1.96 -8.05
C PRO A 217 8.01 2.86 -8.25
N LEU A 218 7.18 2.47 -9.20
CA LEU A 218 5.76 2.80 -9.24
C LEU A 218 5.02 1.86 -8.28
N LEU A 219 4.05 2.41 -7.54
CA LEU A 219 3.20 1.65 -6.61
C LEU A 219 1.77 1.58 -7.15
N TRP A 220 1.35 0.39 -7.57
CA TRP A 220 -0.01 0.10 -8.01
C TRP A 220 -0.98 0.10 -6.83
N LEU A 221 -2.23 0.53 -7.09
CA LEU A 221 -3.38 0.31 -6.20
C LEU A 221 -3.99 -1.07 -6.46
N SER A 222 -3.18 -2.13 -6.40
CA SER A 222 -3.56 -3.48 -6.85
C SER A 222 -4.69 -4.13 -6.05
N GLY A 223 -5.04 -3.59 -4.89
CA GLY A 223 -6.22 -3.99 -4.13
C GLY A 223 -7.55 -3.56 -4.75
N LEU A 224 -7.50 -2.81 -5.87
CA LEU A 224 -8.66 -2.33 -6.60
C LEU A 224 -8.62 -2.78 -8.07
N ASP A 225 -9.77 -3.17 -8.59
CA ASP A 225 -10.01 -3.29 -10.02
C ASP A 225 -10.34 -1.91 -10.61
N ALA A 226 -9.79 -1.64 -11.80
CA ALA A 226 -10.11 -0.46 -12.59
C ALA A 226 -11.32 -0.71 -13.50
N GLU A 227 -11.82 0.35 -14.13
CA GLU A 227 -12.98 0.30 -15.02
C GLU A 227 -12.76 -0.53 -16.30
N LYS A 228 -11.50 -0.85 -16.60
CA LYS A 228 -11.12 -1.61 -17.79
C LYS A 228 -10.04 -2.63 -17.43
N GLU A 229 -10.25 -3.86 -17.87
CA GLU A 229 -9.26 -4.94 -17.75
C GLU A 229 -7.89 -4.52 -18.30
N GLY A 230 -6.82 -4.94 -17.62
CA GLY A 230 -5.46 -4.63 -18.01
C GLY A 230 -5.06 -3.17 -17.78
N CYS A 231 -5.87 -2.40 -17.03
CA CYS A 231 -5.55 -1.05 -16.58
C CYS A 231 -5.49 -0.99 -15.06
N GLY A 232 -4.67 -0.08 -14.55
CA GLY A 232 -4.54 0.14 -13.11
C GLY A 232 -4.18 1.59 -12.80
N TYR A 233 -4.43 1.97 -11.56
CA TYR A 233 -4.07 3.27 -11.00
C TYR A 233 -2.86 3.12 -10.08
N HIS A 234 -2.04 4.16 -10.01
CA HIS A 234 -0.79 4.10 -9.27
C HIS A 234 -0.30 5.47 -8.81
N PHE A 235 0.61 5.42 -7.86
CA PHE A 235 1.53 6.51 -7.56
C PHE A 235 2.89 6.22 -8.19
N GLU A 236 3.51 7.23 -8.78
CA GLU A 236 4.90 7.16 -9.27
C GLU A 236 5.61 8.49 -9.04
N ALA A 237 6.93 8.45 -8.86
CA ALA A 237 7.73 9.66 -8.86
C ALA A 237 7.99 10.12 -10.29
N TYR A 238 7.89 11.43 -10.52
CA TYR A 238 8.33 12.07 -11.74
C TYR A 238 9.45 13.07 -11.41
N GLY A 239 10.69 12.61 -11.47
CA GLY A 239 11.80 13.31 -10.82
C GLY A 239 11.66 13.22 -9.30
N TYR A 240 11.54 14.37 -8.64
CA TYR A 240 11.28 14.46 -7.20
C TYR A 240 9.82 14.77 -6.86
N ASP A 241 8.98 14.99 -7.88
CA ASP A 241 7.55 15.20 -7.72
C ASP A 241 6.83 13.86 -7.55
N LEU A 242 5.70 13.88 -6.85
CA LEU A 242 4.80 12.74 -6.75
C LEU A 242 3.66 12.88 -7.75
N THR A 243 3.32 11.79 -8.41
CA THR A 243 2.20 11.78 -9.36
C THR A 243 1.23 10.65 -9.07
N PHE A 244 -0.04 10.90 -9.37
CA PHE A 244 -1.08 9.88 -9.43
C PHE A 244 -1.56 9.76 -10.87
N ASN A 245 -1.60 8.55 -11.41
CA ASN A 245 -1.99 8.33 -12.80
C ASN A 245 -2.60 6.95 -13.05
N ARG A 246 -3.08 6.76 -14.27
CA ARG A 246 -3.65 5.52 -14.81
C ARG A 246 -2.74 5.00 -15.91
N ARG A 247 -2.50 3.70 -15.94
CA ARG A 247 -1.68 3.06 -16.99
C ARG A 247 -2.28 1.72 -17.41
N VAL A 248 -2.14 1.40 -18.70
CA VAL A 248 -2.39 0.06 -19.23
C VAL A 248 -1.18 -0.80 -18.90
N HIS A 249 -1.38 -1.90 -18.17
CA HIS A 249 -0.33 -2.84 -17.79
C HIS A 249 -0.39 -4.17 -18.57
N GLN A 250 -1.50 -4.48 -19.24
CA GLN A 250 -1.68 -5.69 -20.06
C GLN A 250 -1.34 -7.00 -19.32
N ASN A 251 -1.57 -7.04 -18.01
CA ASN A 251 -1.21 -8.17 -17.13
C ASN A 251 0.29 -8.54 -17.15
N MET A 252 1.16 -7.63 -17.58
CA MET A 252 2.60 -7.81 -17.59
C MET A 252 3.23 -7.39 -16.26
N ALA A 253 4.48 -7.80 -16.04
CA ALA A 253 5.34 -7.27 -15.00
C ALA A 253 6.42 -6.38 -15.62
N ALA A 254 6.90 -5.39 -14.87
CA ALA A 254 8.06 -4.59 -15.21
C ALA A 254 8.93 -4.40 -13.97
N GLU A 255 10.22 -4.13 -14.17
CA GLU A 255 11.18 -4.03 -13.06
C GLU A 255 10.90 -2.90 -12.08
N TYR A 256 10.27 -1.83 -12.54
CA TYR A 256 9.93 -0.68 -11.71
C TYR A 256 8.49 -0.74 -11.18
N TRP A 257 7.75 -1.81 -11.46
CA TRP A 257 6.39 -1.98 -10.95
C TRP A 257 6.41 -2.71 -9.63
N ALA A 258 5.71 -2.14 -8.65
CA ALA A 258 5.53 -2.77 -7.37
C ALA A 258 4.08 -2.61 -6.89
N SER A 259 3.68 -3.50 -5.99
CA SER A 259 2.46 -3.37 -5.19
C SER A 259 2.84 -3.42 -3.72
N ALA A 260 1.90 -3.11 -2.85
CA ALA A 260 2.12 -3.15 -1.42
C ALA A 260 1.14 -4.07 -0.72
N LEU A 261 1.62 -4.63 0.40
CA LEU A 261 0.78 -5.32 1.36
C LEU A 261 0.44 -4.40 2.52
N VAL A 262 -0.68 -4.66 3.15
CA VAL A 262 -1.16 -3.95 4.34
C VAL A 262 -1.51 -4.94 5.42
N VAL A 263 -1.15 -4.60 6.66
CA VAL A 263 -1.63 -5.27 7.87
C VAL A 263 -2.34 -4.22 8.73
N LEU A 264 -3.52 -4.55 9.22
CA LEU A 264 -4.32 -3.68 10.08
C LEU A 264 -4.13 -4.08 11.55
N ALA A 265 -4.19 -3.10 12.45
CA ALA A 265 -4.28 -3.38 13.87
C ALA A 265 -5.65 -3.99 14.18
N GLU A 266 -5.66 -4.97 15.08
CA GLU A 266 -6.90 -5.52 15.65
C GLU A 266 -7.64 -4.50 16.53
#